data_AF-A0A5C7ZTS4-F1
#
_entry.id   AF-A0A5C7ZTS4-F1
#
_cell.length_a   1.000
_cell.length_b   1.000
_cell.length_c   1.000
_cell.angle_alpha   90.00
_cell.angle_beta   90.00
_cell.angle_gamma   90.00
#
_symmetry.space_group_name_H-M   'P 1'
#
loop_
_entity.id
_entity.type
_entity.pdbx_description
1 polymer ?
#
loop_
_entity_poly.entity_id
_entity_poly.type
_entity_poly.pdbx_seq_one_letter_code
_entity_poly.pdbx_strand_id
1 'polypeptide(L)' 'MDPVSKKTITSRMVSHWSGADAETFEMFGPGPDGKEFKMMEITYTRQK' A
#
# COMPACT_ATOMS: atom_id res chain seq x y z
N MET A 1 -21.14 9.72 14.45
CA MET A 1 -21.09 10.15 13.03
C MET A 1 -19.62 10.11 12.65
N ASP A 2 -19.16 8.91 12.36
CA ASP A 2 -17.74 8.57 12.30
C ASP A 2 -17.12 9.19 11.05
N PRO A 3 -16.16 10.11 11.18
CA PRO A 3 -15.62 10.90 10.07
C PRO A 3 -14.56 10.11 9.29
N VAL A 4 -14.78 8.81 9.09
CA VAL A 4 -13.96 8.03 8.15
C VAL A 4 -14.53 8.26 6.74
N SER A 5 -14.04 9.33 6.14
CA SER A 5 -13.70 9.35 4.72
C SER A 5 -14.85 9.20 3.72
N LYS A 6 -15.67 10.24 3.62
CA LYS A 6 -16.37 10.63 2.38
C LYS A 6 -15.42 11.03 1.22
N LYS A 7 -14.10 10.87 1.39
CA LYS A 7 -13.11 11.05 0.32
C LYS A 7 -12.86 9.67 -0.27
N THR A 8 -13.16 9.50 -1.55
CA THR A 8 -12.71 8.39 -2.38
C THR A 8 -11.22 8.16 -2.05
N ILE A 9 -10.93 7.16 -1.22
CA ILE A 9 -9.56 6.90 -0.78
C ILE A 9 -8.83 6.46 -2.05
N THR A 10 -7.98 7.34 -2.59
CA THR A 10 -7.11 7.03 -3.73
C THR A 10 -5.95 6.20 -3.18
N SER A 11 -6.26 4.96 -2.81
CA SER A 11 -5.24 3.97 -2.45
C SER A 11 -4.65 3.45 -3.75
N ARG A 12 -3.33 3.55 -3.90
CA ARG A 12 -2.60 2.91 -4.98
C ARG A 12 -1.94 1.65 -4.43
N MET A 13 -2.40 0.50 -4.93
CA MET A 13 -1.72 -0.77 -4.71
C MET A 13 -0.69 -0.95 -5.82
N VAL A 14 0.57 -1.11 -5.42
CA VAL A 14 1.67 -1.45 -6.32
C VAL A 14 2.16 -2.81 -5.88
N SER A 15 2.05 -3.81 -6.77
CA SER A 15 2.74 -5.07 -6.62
C SER A 15 3.94 -5.06 -7.55
N HIS A 16 5.13 -5.31 -7.00
CA HIS A 16 6.32 -5.49 -7.80
C HIS A 16 7.02 -6.77 -7.37
N TRP A 17 7.51 -7.52 -8.36
CA TRP A 17 8.37 -8.66 -8.10
C TRP A 17 9.77 -8.14 -7.79
N SER A 18 10.23 -8.37 -6.56
CA SER A 18 11.59 -8.05 -6.09
C SER A 18 12.62 -9.11 -6.51
N GLY A 19 12.17 -10.27 -6.99
CA GLY A 19 13.01 -11.36 -7.45
C GLY A 19 12.17 -12.58 -7.84
N ALA A 20 12.81 -13.69 -8.18
CA ALA A 20 12.12 -14.93 -8.58
C ALA A 20 11.19 -15.49 -7.49
N ASP A 21 11.47 -15.19 -6.22
CA ASP A 21 10.77 -15.73 -5.06
C ASP A 21 10.29 -14.64 -4.09
N ALA A 22 10.43 -13.36 -4.46
CA ALA A 22 10.07 -12.23 -3.61
C ALA A 22 9.07 -11.33 -4.33
N GLU A 23 7.87 -11.18 -3.76
CA GLU A 23 6.83 -10.27 -4.22
C GLU A 23 6.64 -9.19 -3.17
N THR A 24 6.87 -7.94 -3.54
CA THR A 24 6.71 -6.79 -2.66
C THR A 24 5.40 -6.10 -3.03
N PHE A 25 4.52 -5.97 -2.05
CA PHE A 25 3.28 -5.22 -2.15
C PHE A 25 3.42 -3.93 -1.38
N GLU A 26 3.24 -2.83 -2.08
CA GLU A 26 3.30 -1.48 -1.54
C GLU A 26 1.90 -0.88 -1.62
N MET A 27 1.36 -0.53 -0.46
CA MET A 27 0.10 0.20 -0.35
C MET A 27 0.41 1.66 -0.07
N PHE A 28 0.16 2.50 -1.06
CA PHE A 28 0.19 3.95 -0.94
C PHE A 28 -1.22 4.44 -0.67
N GLY A 29 -1.39 5.28 0.35
CA GLY A 29 -2.68 5.89 0.64
C GLY A 29 -2.55 7.37 0.97
N PRO A 30 -3.68 8.09 1.02
CA PRO A 30 -3.69 9.49 1.39
C PRO A 30 -3.34 9.64 2.87
N GLY A 31 -2.17 10.20 3.15
CA GLY A 31 -1.79 10.59 4.50
C GLY A 31 -2.68 11.73 5.03
N PRO A 32 -2.56 12.06 6.32
CA PRO A 32 -3.35 13.13 6.94
C PRO A 32 -3.16 14.50 6.25
N ASP A 33 -2.05 14.69 5.54
CA ASP A 33 -1.71 15.88 4.75
C ASP A 33 -2.33 15.88 3.32
N GLY A 34 -3.02 14.80 2.93
CA GLY A 34 -3.52 14.60 1.56
C GLY A 34 -2.45 14.16 0.56
N LYS A 35 -1.19 14.02 0.98
CA LYS A 35 -0.11 13.44 0.17
C LYS A 35 -0.16 11.92 0.22
N GLU A 36 0.13 11.28 -0.90
CA GLU A 36 0.31 9.83 -0.96
C GLU A 36 1.54 9.45 -0.13
N PHE A 37 1.33 8.69 0.94
CA PHE A 37 2.41 8.08 1.70
C PHE A 37 2.30 6.57 1.62
N LYS A 38 3.46 5.92 1.58
CA LYS A 38 3.56 4.46 1.71
C LYS A 38 3.07 4.10 3.10
N MET A 39 1.83 3.63 3.18
CA MET A 39 1.21 3.25 4.44
C MET A 39 1.70 1.88 4.89
N MET A 40 1.89 0.98 3.93
CA MET A 40 2.28 -0.39 4.23
C MET A 40 3.17 -0.95 3.12
N GLU A 41 4.28 -1.55 3.51
CA GLU A 41 5.13 -2.38 2.64
C GLU A 41 5.04 -3.81 3.16
N ILE A 42 4.65 -4.74 2.30
CA ILE A 42 4.66 -6.16 2.62
C ILE A 42 5.59 -6.86 1.63
N THR A 43 6.72 -7.32 2.12
CA THR A 43 7.66 -8.13 1.35
C THR A 43 7.34 -9.60 1.59
N TYR A 44 6.65 -10.23 0.65
CA TYR A 44 6.40 -11.66 0.64
C TYR A 44 7.58 -12.38 0.01
N THR A 45 8.37 -13.05 0.82
CA THR A 45 9.30 -14.07 0.33
C THR A 45 8.57 -15.41 0.33
N ARG A 46 8.45 -16.06 -0.83
CA ARG A 46 8.08 -17.48 -0.89
C ARG A 46 9.20 -18.29 -0.23
N GLN A 47 9.04 -18.60 1.06
CA GLN A 47 9.78 -19.69 1.67
C GLN A 47 9.12 -21.00 1.25
N LYS A 48 9.89 -21.84 0.57
CA LYS A 48 9.52 -23.18 0.11
C LYS A 48 9.45 -24.16 1.27
#